data_AF-A0A4R4ZLC2-F1
#
_entry.id   AF-A0A4R4ZLC2-F1
#
_cell.length_a   1.000
_cell.length_b   1.000
_cell.length_c   1.000
_cell.angle_alpha   90.00
_cell.angle_beta   90.00
_cell.angle_gamma   90.00
#
_symmetry.space_group_name_H-M   'P 1'
#
loop_
_entity.id
_entity.type
_entity.pdbx_description
1 polymer ?
#
loop_
_entity_poly.entity_id
_entity_poly.type
_entity_poly.pdbx_seq_one_letter_code
_entity_poly.pdbx_strand_id
1 'polypeptide(L)'
;MADSDEIFLALDGELEASAERIAEVLGLEPNGGFLDWSREWSYTLGARSFDGKIGVYIGLNDFLPEPGEAQAMDGYAVAVDVQVRHRKDAQEAETRGVFEALIAGFPEAPTLLSHNVTHLVAAYLPGAGTFTFAPRTTLDDPDIDVWKPWVIGG
;
A
#
# COMPACT_ATOMS: atom_id res chain seq x y z
N MET A 1 -0.44 1.45 -18.72
CA MET A 1 -0.06 1.08 -17.34
C MET A 1 -1.31 0.53 -16.70
N ALA A 2 -1.21 -0.58 -15.97
CA ALA A 2 -2.37 -1.09 -15.25
C ALA A 2 -2.67 -0.09 -14.13
N ASP A 3 -3.93 0.31 -13.95
CA ASP A 3 -4.30 1.10 -12.77
C ASP A 3 -4.06 0.23 -11.53
N SER A 4 -3.00 0.50 -10.78
CA SER A 4 -2.69 -0.13 -9.50
C SER A 4 -2.88 0.88 -8.39
N ASP A 5 -3.25 0.37 -7.22
CA ASP A 5 -3.23 1.16 -6.00
C ASP A 5 -2.25 0.48 -5.05
N GLU A 6 -1.42 1.29 -4.42
CA GLU A 6 -0.33 0.84 -3.59
C GLU A 6 -0.58 1.24 -2.14
N ILE A 7 -0.36 0.28 -1.24
CA ILE A 7 -0.39 0.50 0.20
C ILE A 7 1.02 0.36 0.74
N PHE A 8 1.52 1.39 1.41
CA PHE A 8 2.84 1.39 2.04
C PHE A 8 2.71 1.19 3.53
N LEU A 9 3.57 0.35 4.11
CA LEU A 9 3.57 0.05 5.54
C LEU A 9 4.96 0.27 6.14
N ALA A 10 4.96 0.88 7.31
CA ALA A 10 6.14 1.01 8.15
C ALA A 10 6.26 -0.22 9.05
N LEU A 11 6.73 -1.33 8.46
CA LEU A 11 7.02 -2.57 9.17
C LEU A 11 8.53 -2.75 9.31
N ASP A 12 8.95 -3.12 10.52
CA ASP A 12 10.32 -3.54 10.79
C ASP A 12 10.53 -5.02 10.44
N GLY A 13 11.72 -5.34 9.96
CA GLY A 13 12.17 -6.71 9.72
C GLY A 13 12.50 -7.00 8.26
N GLU A 14 12.84 -8.26 7.99
CA GLU A 14 13.13 -8.74 6.64
C GLU A 14 11.84 -8.78 5.79
N LEU A 15 11.98 -8.59 4.47
CA LEU A 15 10.85 -8.58 3.54
C LEU A 15 10.03 -9.87 3.62
N GLU A 16 10.68 -11.03 3.64
CA GLU A 16 10.01 -12.34 3.68
C GLU A 16 9.13 -12.47 4.93
N ALA A 17 9.66 -12.14 6.10
CA ALA A 17 8.89 -12.17 7.35
C ALA A 17 7.73 -11.16 7.35
N SER A 18 7.93 -9.98 6.74
CA SER A 18 6.87 -8.97 6.59
C SER A 18 5.77 -9.46 5.64
N ALA A 19 6.14 -10.07 4.51
CA ALA A 19 5.22 -10.63 3.54
C ALA A 19 4.40 -11.79 4.13
N GLU A 20 5.03 -12.69 4.90
CA GLU A 20 4.35 -13.77 5.60
C GLU A 20 3.31 -13.24 6.60
N ARG A 21 3.68 -12.24 7.41
CA ARG A 21 2.76 -11.62 8.38
C ARG A 21 1.59 -10.91 7.69
N ILE A 22 1.86 -10.16 6.62
CA ILE A 22 0.80 -9.51 5.83
C ILE A 22 -0.11 -10.56 5.21
N ALA A 23 0.45 -11.63 4.66
CA ALA A 23 -0.31 -12.73 4.08
C ALA A 23 -1.23 -13.40 5.11
N GLU A 24 -0.76 -13.61 6.34
CA GLU A 24 -1.57 -14.13 7.43
C GLU A 24 -2.73 -13.19 7.79
N VAL A 25 -2.44 -11.89 7.99
CA VAL A 25 -3.45 -10.87 8.33
C VAL A 25 -4.55 -10.76 7.28
N LEU A 26 -4.17 -10.80 6.01
CA LEU A 26 -5.10 -10.64 4.90
C LEU A 26 -5.74 -11.97 4.45
N GLY A 27 -5.29 -13.11 4.94
CA GLY A 27 -5.74 -14.43 4.49
C GLY A 27 -5.37 -14.70 3.03
N LEU A 28 -4.15 -14.31 2.62
CA LEU A 28 -3.67 -14.45 1.25
C LEU A 28 -3.31 -15.90 0.91
N GLU A 29 -3.62 -16.30 -0.32
CA GLU A 29 -3.19 -17.58 -0.89
C GLU A 29 -1.96 -17.37 -1.80
N PRO A 30 -0.87 -18.14 -1.65
CA PRO A 30 0.30 -18.03 -2.51
C PRO A 30 -0.04 -18.21 -4.00
N ASN A 31 0.58 -17.39 -4.85
CA ASN A 31 0.36 -17.40 -6.30
C ASN A 31 1.69 -17.34 -7.07
N GLY A 32 2.44 -18.43 -7.04
CA GLY A 32 3.72 -18.55 -7.77
C GLY A 32 4.98 -18.23 -6.96
N GLY A 33 4.84 -17.74 -5.71
CA GLY A 33 5.98 -17.51 -4.80
C GLY A 33 6.66 -16.15 -5.02
N PHE A 34 7.97 -16.10 -4.72
CA PHE A 34 8.79 -14.90 -4.92
C PHE A 34 9.10 -14.68 -6.41
N LEU A 35 8.95 -13.44 -6.87
CA LEU A 35 9.19 -13.00 -8.24
C LEU A 35 10.52 -12.26 -8.30
N ASP A 36 11.59 -12.93 -8.73
CA ASP A 36 12.94 -12.35 -8.77
C ASP A 36 13.05 -11.03 -9.56
N TRP A 37 12.23 -10.87 -10.60
CA TRP A 37 12.29 -9.72 -11.50
C TRP A 37 11.65 -8.45 -10.92
N SER A 38 10.64 -8.57 -10.06
CA SER A 38 10.05 -7.43 -9.33
C SER A 38 10.45 -7.40 -7.86
N ARG A 39 11.14 -8.45 -7.38
CA ARG A 39 11.53 -8.63 -5.98
C ARG A 39 10.35 -8.63 -5.01
N GLU A 40 9.23 -9.21 -5.45
CA GLU A 40 7.98 -9.25 -4.69
C GLU A 40 7.51 -10.68 -4.47
N TRP A 41 6.79 -10.90 -3.38
CA TRP A 41 6.00 -12.11 -3.16
C TRP A 41 4.62 -11.95 -3.81
N SER A 42 4.22 -12.94 -4.61
CA SER A 42 2.95 -12.95 -5.34
C SER A 42 1.90 -13.81 -4.65
N TYR A 43 0.72 -13.21 -4.42
CA TYR A 43 -0.42 -13.83 -3.77
C TYR A 43 -1.73 -13.54 -4.52
N THR A 44 -2.79 -14.23 -4.09
CA THR A 44 -4.18 -13.91 -4.43
C THR A 44 -5.02 -13.73 -3.19
N LEU A 45 -6.07 -12.90 -3.31
CA LEU A 45 -7.07 -12.66 -2.28
C LEU A 45 -8.46 -12.81 -2.90
N GLY A 46 -9.42 -13.40 -2.18
CA GLY A 46 -10.82 -13.38 -2.59
C GLY A 46 -11.36 -11.95 -2.63
N ALA A 47 -11.96 -11.54 -3.74
CA ALA A 47 -12.54 -10.20 -3.88
C ALA A 47 -13.70 -10.01 -2.89
N ARG A 48 -13.85 -8.79 -2.36
CA ARG A 48 -14.89 -8.45 -1.38
C ARG A 48 -16.19 -7.98 -2.04
N SER A 49 -16.09 -7.34 -3.20
CA SER A 49 -17.19 -6.68 -3.91
C SER A 49 -17.72 -7.47 -5.11
N PHE A 50 -17.06 -8.57 -5.50
CA PHE A 50 -17.49 -9.43 -6.59
C PHE A 50 -17.03 -10.88 -6.39
N ASP A 51 -17.63 -11.81 -7.13
CA ASP A 51 -17.19 -13.21 -7.15
C ASP A 51 -15.91 -13.35 -7.99
N GLY A 52 -14.79 -13.63 -7.33
CA GLY A 52 -13.49 -13.77 -7.98
C GLY A 52 -12.31 -13.59 -7.03
N LYS A 53 -11.12 -13.47 -7.62
CA LYS A 53 -9.87 -13.19 -6.90
C LYS A 53 -9.18 -11.95 -7.47
N ILE A 54 -8.45 -11.26 -6.60
CA ILE A 54 -7.55 -10.15 -6.94
C ILE A 54 -6.11 -10.58 -6.70
N GLY A 55 -5.17 -9.95 -7.39
CA GLY A 55 -3.73 -10.13 -7.14
C GLY A 55 -3.29 -9.23 -6.00
N VAL A 56 -2.37 -9.73 -5.18
CA VAL A 56 -1.69 -8.95 -4.14
C VAL A 56 -0.19 -9.25 -4.23
N TYR A 57 0.62 -8.21 -4.37
CA TYR A 57 2.08 -8.31 -4.47
C TYR A 57 2.71 -7.56 -3.32
N ILE A 58 3.71 -8.17 -2.67
CA ILE A 58 4.35 -7.59 -1.47
C ILE A 58 5.85 -7.50 -1.71
N GLY A 59 6.38 -6.29 -1.71
CA GLY A 59 7.77 -5.98 -1.99
C GLY A 59 8.36 -4.94 -1.03
N LEU A 60 9.64 -4.65 -1.23
CA LEU A 60 10.23 -3.46 -0.62
C LEU A 60 9.66 -2.22 -1.32
N ASN A 61 9.51 -1.13 -0.57
CA ASN A 61 9.35 0.17 -1.17
C ASN A 61 10.67 0.59 -1.82
N ASP A 62 10.73 0.58 -3.15
CA ASP A 62 11.88 0.99 -3.94
C ASP A 62 11.61 2.23 -4.80
N PHE A 63 10.49 2.92 -4.55
CA PHE A 63 10.22 4.22 -5.14
C PHE A 63 11.11 5.27 -4.47
N LEU A 64 12.01 5.84 -5.25
CA LEU A 64 12.97 6.84 -4.77
C LEU A 64 12.57 8.23 -5.28
N PRO A 65 12.64 9.26 -4.42
CA PRO A 65 12.38 10.63 -4.82
C PRO A 65 13.48 11.13 -5.76
N GLU A 66 13.19 12.20 -6.50
CA GLU A 66 14.23 12.93 -7.20
C GLU A 66 15.24 13.55 -6.20
N PRO A 67 16.51 13.78 -6.60
CA PRO A 67 17.51 14.31 -5.68
C PRO A 67 17.12 15.67 -5.08
N GLY A 68 16.87 15.67 -3.77
CA GLY A 68 16.50 16.87 -3.02
C GLY A 68 15.00 17.08 -2.83
N GLU A 69 14.18 16.18 -3.38
CA GLU A 69 12.73 16.14 -3.16
C GLU A 69 12.40 15.11 -2.07
N ALA A 70 11.25 15.28 -1.40
CA ALA A 70 10.70 14.34 -0.45
C ALA A 70 9.40 13.74 -0.97
N GLN A 71 9.15 12.48 -0.62
CA GLN A 71 7.91 11.78 -0.92
C GLN A 71 7.25 11.28 0.36
N ALA A 72 5.92 11.33 0.37
CA ALA A 72 5.10 10.89 1.50
C ALA A 72 5.36 9.43 1.92
N MET A 73 5.88 8.61 1.01
CA MET A 73 6.17 7.19 1.20
C MET A 73 7.62 6.88 1.62
N ASP A 74 8.52 7.87 1.71
CA ASP A 74 9.96 7.65 1.97
C ASP A 74 10.25 6.89 3.27
N GLY A 75 9.41 7.09 4.30
CA GLY A 75 9.56 6.44 5.59
C GLY A 75 9.05 4.99 5.66
N TYR A 76 8.41 4.49 4.60
CA TYR A 76 7.72 3.20 4.61
C TYR A 76 8.57 2.14 3.91
N ALA A 77 8.85 1.02 4.60
CA ALA A 77 9.77 0.00 4.09
C ALA A 77 9.13 -1.01 3.13
N VAL A 78 7.81 -1.24 3.26
CA VAL A 78 7.09 -2.28 2.52
C VAL A 78 6.03 -1.63 1.62
N ALA A 79 5.92 -2.13 0.39
CA ALA A 79 4.86 -1.81 -0.55
C ALA A 79 3.98 -3.03 -0.81
N VAL A 80 2.66 -2.81 -0.84
CA VAL A 80 1.64 -3.80 -1.16
C VAL A 80 0.85 -3.30 -2.36
N ASP A 81 1.07 -3.91 -3.53
CA ASP A 81 0.34 -3.61 -4.76
C ASP A 81 -0.90 -4.52 -4.85
N VAL A 82 -2.06 -3.88 -4.95
CA VAL A 82 -3.36 -4.56 -5.11
C VAL A 82 -3.80 -4.44 -6.57
N GLN A 83 -4.00 -5.59 -7.24
CA GLN A 83 -4.37 -5.62 -8.65
C GLN A 83 -5.73 -6.27 -8.91
N VAL A 84 -6.71 -5.46 -9.31
CA VAL A 84 -8.01 -5.91 -9.82
C VAL A 84 -7.98 -5.91 -11.35
N ARG A 85 -7.63 -7.05 -11.97
CA ARG A 85 -7.34 -7.11 -13.42
C ARG A 85 -8.58 -7.04 -14.32
N HIS A 86 -9.68 -7.67 -13.93
CA HIS A 86 -10.85 -7.86 -14.79
C HIS A 86 -12.04 -6.96 -14.44
N ARG A 87 -11.93 -6.15 -13.39
CA ARG A 87 -12.99 -5.30 -12.82
C ARG A 87 -12.42 -4.00 -12.27
N LYS A 88 -11.90 -3.15 -13.16
CA LYS A 88 -11.22 -1.90 -12.77
C LYS A 88 -12.13 -0.91 -12.03
N ASP A 89 -13.43 -1.00 -12.24
CA ASP A 89 -14.46 -0.32 -11.44
C ASP A 89 -14.43 -0.68 -9.95
N ALA A 90 -13.90 -1.84 -9.59
CA ALA A 90 -13.77 -2.31 -8.21
C ALA A 90 -12.39 -2.05 -7.58
N GLN A 91 -11.41 -1.54 -8.33
CA GLN A 91 -10.02 -1.35 -7.88
C GLN A 91 -9.96 -0.55 -6.57
N GLU A 92 -10.53 0.66 -6.57
CA GLU A 92 -10.52 1.55 -5.39
C GLU A 92 -11.17 0.90 -4.15
N ALA A 93 -12.32 0.25 -4.33
CA ALA A 93 -13.06 -0.37 -3.24
C ALA A 93 -12.33 -1.58 -2.65
N GLU A 94 -11.73 -2.43 -3.50
CA GLU A 94 -10.94 -3.57 -3.05
C GLU A 94 -9.68 -3.12 -2.31
N THR A 95 -8.94 -2.16 -2.87
CA THR A 95 -7.72 -1.66 -2.22
C THR A 95 -8.06 -0.99 -0.89
N ARG A 96 -9.13 -0.20 -0.83
CA ARG A 96 -9.58 0.41 0.43
C ARG A 96 -9.87 -0.65 1.50
N GLY A 97 -10.52 -1.75 1.12
CA GLY A 97 -10.75 -2.88 2.02
C GLY A 97 -9.47 -3.59 2.47
N VAL A 98 -8.44 -3.67 1.61
CA VAL A 98 -7.12 -4.17 2.00
C VAL A 98 -6.43 -3.22 2.99
N PHE A 99 -6.45 -1.92 2.72
CA PHE A 99 -5.89 -0.89 3.61
C PHE A 99 -6.51 -0.94 5.01
N GLU A 100 -7.83 -1.03 5.10
CA GLU A 100 -8.54 -1.13 6.38
C GLU A 100 -8.21 -2.43 7.13
N ALA A 101 -8.07 -3.54 6.42
CA ALA A 101 -7.66 -4.82 7.01
C ALA A 101 -6.22 -4.78 7.54
N LEU A 102 -5.32 -4.11 6.82
CA LEU A 102 -3.93 -3.93 7.26
C LEU A 102 -3.84 -3.08 8.52
N ILE A 103 -4.58 -1.97 8.60
CA ILE A 103 -4.63 -1.14 9.81
C ILE A 103 -5.17 -1.93 11.01
N ALA A 104 -6.19 -2.77 10.77
CA ALA A 104 -6.74 -3.62 11.82
C ALA A 104 -5.76 -4.70 12.29
N GLY A 105 -4.95 -5.26 11.39
CA GLY A 105 -3.94 -6.27 11.69
C GLY A 105 -2.63 -5.72 12.25
N PHE A 106 -2.30 -4.47 11.93
CA PHE A 106 -1.08 -3.76 12.34
C PHE A 106 -1.41 -2.38 12.92
N PRO A 107 -2.15 -2.30 14.05
CA PRO A 107 -2.59 -1.02 14.62
C PRO A 107 -1.43 -0.10 15.05
N GLU A 108 -0.24 -0.65 15.27
CA GLU A 108 0.99 0.05 15.59
C GLU A 108 1.78 0.52 14.36
N ALA A 109 1.44 0.07 13.15
CA ALA A 109 2.19 0.38 11.93
C ALA A 109 1.54 1.55 11.18
N PRO A 110 2.26 2.68 11.00
CA PRO A 110 1.89 3.69 10.01
C PRO A 110 1.62 3.05 8.64
N THR A 111 0.51 3.45 8.01
CA THR A 111 0.07 2.90 6.72
C THR A 111 -0.38 4.02 5.78
N LEU A 112 0.07 4.01 4.53
CA LEU A 112 -0.27 5.00 3.52
C LEU A 112 -0.92 4.32 2.31
N LEU A 113 -2.00 4.88 1.79
CA LEU A 113 -2.67 4.42 0.58
C LEU A 113 -2.51 5.46 -0.52
N SER A 114 -2.02 5.02 -1.67
CA SER A 114 -1.87 5.82 -2.88
C SER A 114 -2.60 5.19 -4.06
N HIS A 115 -2.89 6.02 -5.05
CA HIS A 115 -3.37 5.61 -6.36
C HIS A 115 -2.25 5.82 -7.38
N ASN A 116 -1.85 4.75 -8.06
CA ASN A 116 -0.82 4.71 -9.09
C ASN A 116 0.49 5.40 -8.67
N VAL A 117 0.87 5.30 -7.40
CA VAL A 117 2.06 5.98 -6.82
C VAL A 117 2.17 7.45 -7.25
N THR A 118 1.03 8.13 -7.37
CA THR A 118 0.98 9.53 -7.80
C THR A 118 0.16 10.36 -6.83
N HIS A 119 -1.01 9.85 -6.45
CA HIS A 119 -1.95 10.60 -5.62
C HIS A 119 -2.19 9.88 -4.30
N LEU A 120 -2.13 10.63 -3.20
CA LEU A 120 -2.50 10.13 -1.89
C LEU A 120 -4.01 10.02 -1.77
N VAL A 121 -4.45 8.91 -1.17
CA VAL A 121 -5.87 8.64 -0.91
C VAL A 121 -6.14 8.70 0.59
N ALA A 122 -5.35 7.98 1.39
CA ALA A 122 -5.48 7.98 2.84
C ALA A 122 -4.18 7.66 3.54
N ALA A 123 -4.06 8.11 4.78
CA ALA A 123 -2.97 7.74 5.68
C ALA A 123 -3.54 7.31 7.04
N TYR A 124 -2.86 6.39 7.70
CA TYR A 124 -3.11 5.99 9.07
C TYR A 124 -1.84 6.21 9.89
N LEU A 125 -1.99 6.95 10.98
CA LEU A 125 -0.95 7.09 12.00
C LEU A 125 -1.46 6.54 13.34
N PRO A 126 -0.69 5.66 14.01
CA PRO A 126 -1.01 5.20 15.35
C PRO A 126 -1.28 6.38 16.31
N GLY A 127 -2.41 6.36 16.98
CA GLY A 127 -2.84 7.40 17.92
C GLY A 127 -3.53 8.62 17.29
N ALA A 128 -3.34 8.90 16.00
CA ALA A 128 -4.06 9.96 15.29
C ALA A 128 -5.25 9.44 14.45
N GLY A 129 -5.22 8.15 14.09
CA GLY A 129 -6.26 7.51 13.29
C GLY A 129 -6.04 7.67 11.79
N THR A 130 -7.12 7.55 11.02
CA THR A 130 -7.08 7.62 9.55
C THR A 130 -7.46 9.01 9.06
N PHE A 131 -6.64 9.58 8.18
CA PHE A 131 -6.93 10.78 7.40
C PHE A 131 -7.17 10.43 5.93
N THR A 132 -8.13 11.11 5.31
CA THR A 132 -8.45 10.95 3.89
C THR A 132 -8.09 12.24 3.18
N PHE A 133 -7.27 12.13 2.14
CA PHE A 133 -6.78 13.28 1.39
C PHE A 133 -7.82 13.79 0.39
N ALA A 134 -7.67 15.04 -0.03
CA ALA A 134 -8.48 15.57 -1.11
C ALA A 134 -8.10 14.87 -2.43
N PRO A 135 -9.04 14.71 -3.39
CA PRO A 135 -8.70 14.15 -4.68
C PRO A 135 -7.56 14.93 -5.35
N ARG A 136 -6.60 14.19 -5.90
CA ARG A 136 -5.39 14.71 -6.56
C ARG A 136 -4.35 15.36 -5.64
N THR A 137 -4.43 15.15 -4.32
CA THR A 137 -3.28 15.42 -3.45
C THR A 137 -2.10 14.56 -3.90
N THR A 138 -0.99 15.18 -4.30
CA THR A 138 0.21 14.49 -4.76
C THR A 138 0.96 13.89 -3.58
N LEU A 139 1.68 12.79 -3.81
CA LEU A 139 2.60 12.25 -2.79
C LEU A 139 3.95 12.98 -2.74
N ASP A 140 4.22 13.87 -3.69
CA ASP A 140 5.47 14.64 -3.80
C ASP A 140 5.40 16.01 -3.09
N ASP A 141 6.53 16.71 -3.13
CA ASP A 141 6.78 18.04 -2.54
C ASP A 141 5.68 19.10 -2.72
N PRO A 142 4.96 19.24 -3.86
CA PRO A 142 3.97 20.30 -4.03
C PRO A 142 2.87 20.34 -2.96
N ASP A 143 2.54 19.17 -2.40
CA ASP A 143 1.51 19.01 -1.37
C ASP A 143 2.11 18.63 0.00
N ILE A 144 3.41 18.85 0.23
CA ILE A 144 4.11 18.46 1.46
C ILE A 144 3.44 18.97 2.73
N ASP A 145 3.00 20.22 2.75
CA ASP A 145 2.33 20.81 3.92
C ASP A 145 0.98 20.14 4.22
N VAL A 146 0.37 19.47 3.24
CA VAL A 146 -0.88 18.72 3.39
C VAL A 146 -0.63 17.35 4.00
N TRP A 147 0.37 16.61 3.49
CA TRP A 147 0.59 15.22 3.88
C TRP A 147 1.56 15.02 5.03
N LYS A 148 2.50 15.93 5.24
CA LYS A 148 3.54 15.83 6.29
C LYS A 148 3.01 15.55 7.69
N PRO A 149 1.90 16.15 8.16
CA PRO A 149 1.34 15.84 9.49
C PRO A 149 0.79 14.42 9.63
N TRP A 150 0.60 13.71 8.52
CA TRP A 150 -0.10 12.42 8.43
C TRP A 150 0.79 11.26 7.98
N VAL A 151 2.09 11.50 7.81
CA VAL A 151 3.07 10.45 7.46
C VAL A 151 4.25 10.45 8.41
N ILE A 152 5.04 9.39 8.37
CA ILE A 152 6.29 9.29 9.12
C ILE A 152 7.45 9.86 8.31
N GLY A 153 8.45 10.42 9.02
CA GLY A 153 9.67 10.93 8.39
C GLY A 153 9.51 12.23 7.58
N GLY A 154 8.29 12.79 7.51
CA GLY A 154 7.95 14.01 6.79
C GLY A 154 8.55 15.29 7.36
#